data_AF-A0A5C7BDV4-F1
#
_entry.id   AF-A0A5C7BDV4-F1
#
_cell.length_a   1.000
_cell.length_b   1.000
_cell.length_c   1.000
_cell.angle_alpha   90.00
_cell.angle_beta   90.00
_cell.angle_gamma   90.00
#
_symmetry.space_group_name_H-M   'P 1'
#
loop_
_entity.id
_entity.type
_entity.pdbx_description
1 polymer ?
#
loop_
_entity_poly.entity_id
_entity_poly.type
_entity_poly.pdbx_seq_one_letter_code
_entity_poly.pdbx_strand_id
1 'polypeptide(L)'
;MNPNKNSNKSFQFAIITIVCFGVFIVFQVLAARDDISEETYTYASSFFVSLVFVAAIASFVSSIKGLKEPISVKKIIGLSVNALLILLLIAVIVANVMDF
;
A
#
# COMPACT_ATOMS: atom_id res chain seq x y z
N MET A 1 -7.72 -13.71 -24.71
CA MET A 1 -7.03 -13.03 -23.58
C MET A 1 -8.06 -12.20 -22.82
N ASN A 2 -8.13 -12.29 -21.49
CA ASN A 2 -9.09 -11.51 -20.69
C ASN A 2 -8.69 -10.02 -20.71
N PRO A 3 -9.52 -9.11 -21.26
CA PRO A 3 -9.14 -7.70 -21.51
C PRO A 3 -8.90 -6.88 -20.24
N ASN A 4 -9.24 -7.41 -19.05
CA ASN A 4 -9.10 -6.73 -17.75
C ASN A 4 -8.09 -7.43 -16.81
N LYS A 5 -7.14 -8.20 -17.35
CA LYS A 5 -6.20 -8.97 -16.53
C LYS A 5 -5.34 -8.08 -15.63
N ASN A 6 -4.85 -6.94 -16.13
CA ASN A 6 -3.99 -6.06 -15.34
C ASN A 6 -4.80 -5.20 -14.36
N SER A 7 -6.01 -4.77 -14.74
CA SER A 7 -6.96 -4.09 -13.86
C SER A 7 -7.35 -4.95 -12.65
N ASN A 8 -7.60 -6.25 -12.85
CA ASN A 8 -7.87 -7.17 -11.73
C ASN A 8 -6.64 -7.35 -10.82
N LYS A 9 -5.43 -7.46 -11.38
CA LYS A 9 -4.21 -7.58 -10.58
C LYS A 9 -3.95 -6.32 -9.75
N SER A 10 -4.05 -5.14 -10.37
CA SER A 10 -3.93 -3.85 -9.68
C SER A 10 -4.93 -3.75 -8.53
N PHE A 11 -6.19 -4.13 -8.76
CA PHE A 11 -7.20 -4.16 -7.70
C PHE A 11 -6.85 -5.14 -6.56
N GLN A 12 -6.34 -6.33 -6.87
CA GLN A 12 -5.91 -7.29 -5.84
C GLN A 12 -4.76 -6.73 -5.00
N PHE A 13 -3.75 -6.11 -5.63
CA PHE A 13 -2.66 -5.49 -4.89
C PHE A 13 -3.14 -4.30 -4.05
N ALA A 14 -4.06 -3.49 -4.55
CA ALA A 14 -4.68 -2.41 -3.77
C ALA A 14 -5.38 -2.94 -2.51
N ILE A 15 -6.11 -4.06 -2.59
CA ILE A 15 -6.72 -4.72 -1.43
C ILE A 15 -5.64 -5.18 -0.44
N ILE A 16 -4.61 -5.88 -0.92
CA ILE A 16 -3.51 -6.35 -0.06
C ILE A 16 -2.89 -5.18 0.69
N THR A 17 -2.63 -4.06 0.00
CA THR A 17 -2.06 -2.88 0.65
C THR A 17 -2.98 -2.30 1.72
N ILE A 18 -4.29 -2.19 1.44
CA ILE A 18 -5.27 -1.72 2.44
C ILE A 18 -5.28 -2.64 3.67
N VAL A 19 -5.25 -3.96 3.46
CA VAL A 19 -5.22 -4.93 4.57
C VAL A 19 -3.93 -4.80 5.38
N CYS A 20 -2.77 -4.76 4.73
CA CYS A 20 -1.49 -4.58 5.42
C CYS A 20 -1.44 -3.25 6.19
N PHE A 21 -1.99 -2.18 5.61
CA PHE A 21 -2.06 -0.88 6.27
C PHE A 21 -3.02 -0.90 7.48
N GLY A 22 -4.16 -1.57 7.36
CA GLY A 22 -5.08 -1.79 8.48
C GLY A 22 -4.42 -2.56 9.62
N VAL A 23 -3.65 -3.60 9.31
CA VAL A 23 -2.89 -4.36 10.33
C VAL A 23 -1.82 -3.49 10.98
N PHE A 24 -1.10 -2.65 10.21
CA PHE A 24 -0.16 -1.68 10.76
C PHE A 24 -0.81 -0.74 11.79
N ILE A 25 -2.00 -0.20 11.48
CA ILE A 25 -2.76 0.64 12.42
C ILE A 25 -3.12 -0.14 13.70
N VAL A 26 -3.52 -1.40 13.59
CA VAL A 26 -3.82 -2.25 14.76
C VAL A 26 -2.58 -2.40 15.65
N PHE A 27 -1.41 -2.68 15.08
CA PHE A 27 -0.17 -2.76 15.84
C PHE A 27 0.19 -1.42 16.51
N GLN A 28 -0.03 -0.30 15.82
CA GLN A 28 0.19 1.02 16.39
C GLN A 28 -0.73 1.29 17.60
N VAL A 29 -2.00 0.90 17.52
CA VAL A 29 -2.96 1.05 18.63
C VAL A 29 -2.58 0.16 19.81
N LEU A 30 -2.16 -1.09 19.56
CA LEU A 30 -1.72 -2.00 20.61
C LEU A 30 -0.45 -1.49 21.29
N ALA A 31 0.51 -0.96 20.53
CA ALA A 31 1.72 -0.37 21.08
C ALA A 31 1.42 0.87 21.93
N ALA A 32 0.51 1.74 21.46
CA ALA A 32 0.10 2.94 22.20
C ALA A 32 -0.64 2.65 23.52
N ARG A 33 -1.10 1.42 23.72
CA ARG A 33 -1.73 0.94 24.97
C ARG A 33 -0.79 0.16 25.87
N ASP A 34 0.48 0.04 25.50
CA ASP A 34 1.47 -0.84 26.14
C ASP A 34 1.06 -2.32 26.20
N ASP A 35 0.13 -2.75 25.32
CA ASP A 35 -0.35 -4.15 25.24
C ASP A 35 0.68 -5.07 24.54
N ILE A 36 1.66 -4.50 23.84
CA ILE A 36 2.75 -5.21 23.16
C ILE A 36 4.09 -4.52 23.44
N SER A 37 5.18 -5.28 23.43
CA SER A 37 6.52 -4.70 23.62
C SER A 37 6.94 -3.84 22.42
N GLU A 38 7.80 -2.84 22.70
CA GLU A 38 8.36 -1.95 21.67
C GLU A 38 9.14 -2.72 20.60
N GLU A 39 9.86 -3.78 20.98
CA GLU A 39 10.52 -4.68 20.02
C GLU A 39 9.50 -5.37 19.10
N THR A 40 8.41 -5.91 19.67
CA THR A 40 7.37 -6.58 18.88
C THR A 40 6.71 -5.61 17.90
N TYR A 41 6.39 -4.40 18.38
CA TYR A 41 5.87 -3.33 17.54
C TYR A 41 6.85 -2.99 16.42
N THR A 42 8.12 -2.78 16.73
CA THR A 42 9.14 -2.38 15.75
C THR A 42 9.31 -3.42 14.66
N TYR A 43 9.43 -4.70 15.01
CA TYR A 43 9.57 -5.78 14.02
C TYR A 43 8.30 -5.97 13.18
N ALA A 44 7.13 -6.03 13.81
CA ALA A 44 5.86 -6.24 13.10
C ALA A 44 5.53 -5.07 12.18
N SER A 45 5.61 -3.83 12.69
CA SER A 45 5.34 -2.63 11.91
C SER A 45 6.30 -2.48 10.73
N SER A 46 7.60 -2.70 10.92
CA SER A 46 8.59 -2.65 9.85
C SER A 46 8.32 -3.69 8.75
N PHE A 47 7.91 -4.90 9.14
CA PHE A 47 7.53 -5.94 8.19
C PHE A 47 6.30 -5.54 7.36
N PHE A 48 5.23 -5.06 8.01
CA PHE A 48 4.01 -4.65 7.30
C PHE A 48 4.22 -3.42 6.42
N VAL A 49 4.99 -2.44 6.87
CA VAL A 49 5.36 -1.26 6.07
C VAL A 49 6.16 -1.68 4.83
N SER A 50 7.09 -2.63 4.97
CA SER A 50 7.85 -3.17 3.84
C SER A 50 6.94 -3.86 2.82
N LEU A 51 5.97 -4.66 3.28
CA LEU A 51 4.96 -5.29 2.42
C LEU A 51 4.08 -4.26 1.70
N VAL A 52 3.64 -3.20 2.41
CA VAL A 52 2.88 -2.09 1.82
C VAL A 52 3.68 -1.45 0.68
N PHE A 53 4.98 -1.23 0.88
CA PHE A 53 5.87 -0.68 -0.15
C PHE A 53 5.95 -1.58 -1.39
N VAL A 54 6.23 -2.88 -1.19
CA VAL A 54 6.35 -3.84 -2.31
C VAL A 54 5.02 -3.98 -3.06
N ALA A 55 3.90 -4.07 -2.34
CA ALA A 55 2.57 -4.16 -2.92
C ALA A 55 2.21 -2.88 -3.70
N ALA A 56 2.55 -1.69 -3.17
CA ALA A 56 2.33 -0.42 -3.84
C ALA A 56 3.09 -0.34 -5.18
N ILE A 57 4.37 -0.73 -5.21
CA ILE A 57 5.18 -0.77 -6.44
C ILE A 57 4.59 -1.76 -7.46
N ALA A 58 4.27 -2.98 -7.02
CA ALA A 58 3.68 -4.00 -7.88
C ALA A 58 2.33 -3.57 -8.47
N SER A 59 1.52 -2.89 -7.65
CA SER A 59 0.24 -2.32 -8.04
C SER A 59 0.42 -1.19 -9.05
N PHE A 60 1.36 -0.28 -8.81
CA PHE A 60 1.67 0.83 -9.72
C PHE A 60 2.12 0.33 -11.10
N VAL A 61 3.04 -0.63 -11.15
CA VAL A 61 3.49 -1.26 -12.40
C VAL A 61 2.32 -1.92 -13.13
N SER A 62 1.43 -2.60 -12.40
CA SER A 62 0.23 -3.22 -12.97
C SER A 62 -0.77 -2.17 -13.50
N SER A 63 -0.95 -1.05 -12.82
CA SER A 63 -1.79 0.07 -13.26
C SER A 63 -1.26 0.73 -14.53
N ILE A 64 0.06 0.98 -14.65
CA ILE A 64 0.66 1.51 -15.87
C ILE A 64 0.41 0.57 -17.05
N LYS A 65 0.62 -0.74 -16.86
CA LYS A 65 0.35 -1.74 -17.90
C LYS A 65 -1.13 -1.82 -18.27
N GLY A 66 -2.02 -1.56 -17.31
CA GLY A 66 -3.47 -1.53 -17.48
C GLY A 66 -4.02 -0.23 -18.09
N LEU A 67 -3.21 0.79 -18.40
CA LEU A 67 -3.73 2.07 -18.90
C LEU A 67 -4.55 1.94 -20.18
N LYS A 68 -4.15 1.02 -21.08
CA LYS A 68 -4.83 0.74 -22.36
C LYS A 68 -6.08 -0.14 -22.22
N GLU A 69 -6.35 -0.70 -21.03
CA GLU A 69 -7.57 -1.49 -20.78
C GLU A 69 -8.80 -0.57 -20.63
N PRO A 70 -10.01 -1.03 -21.00
CA PRO A 70 -11.23 -0.24 -20.84
C PRO A 70 -11.45 0.17 -19.38
N ILE A 71 -12.00 1.38 -19.19
CA ILE A 71 -12.27 1.92 -17.85
C ILE A 71 -13.31 1.04 -17.17
N SER A 72 -12.95 0.52 -15.99
CA SER A 72 -13.85 -0.27 -15.13
C SER A 72 -13.73 0.24 -13.68
N VAL A 73 -14.74 -0.03 -12.86
CA VAL A 73 -14.76 0.36 -11.44
C VAL A 73 -13.50 -0.14 -10.71
N LYS A 74 -13.05 -1.37 -11.00
CA LYS A 74 -11.83 -1.96 -10.43
C LYS A 74 -10.58 -1.18 -10.79
N LYS A 75 -10.50 -0.69 -12.03
CA LYS A 75 -9.40 0.13 -12.51
C LYS A 75 -9.40 1.49 -11.80
N ILE A 76 -10.56 2.12 -11.60
CA ILE A 76 -10.68 3.38 -10.85
C ILE A 76 -10.17 3.18 -9.41
N ILE A 77 -10.67 2.17 -8.70
CA ILE A 77 -10.25 1.91 -7.32
C ILE A 77 -8.74 1.62 -7.25
N GLY A 78 -8.22 0.76 -8.14
CA GLY A 78 -6.79 0.45 -8.18
C GLY A 78 -5.93 1.67 -8.47
N LEU A 79 -6.37 2.57 -9.36
CA LEU A 79 -5.65 3.81 -9.68
C LEU A 79 -5.69 4.81 -8.52
N SER A 80 -6.86 5.01 -7.90
CA SER A 80 -7.04 5.91 -6.75
C SER A 80 -6.22 5.46 -5.55
N VAL A 81 -6.27 4.17 -5.18
CA VAL A 81 -5.49 3.62 -4.07
C VAL A 81 -3.99 3.75 -4.35
N ASN A 82 -3.55 3.43 -5.57
CA ASN A 82 -2.13 3.58 -5.93
C ASN A 82 -1.65 5.02 -5.92
N ALA A 83 -2.45 5.97 -6.39
CA ALA A 83 -2.11 7.38 -6.32
C ALA A 83 -1.94 7.85 -4.87
N LEU A 84 -2.84 7.42 -3.98
CA LEU A 84 -2.77 7.70 -2.55
C LEU A 84 -1.49 7.11 -1.92
N LEU A 85 -1.14 5.87 -2.27
CA LEU A 85 0.07 5.21 -1.78
C LEU A 85 1.35 5.88 -2.28
N ILE A 86 1.40 6.29 -3.55
CA ILE A 86 2.55 7.04 -4.10
C ILE A 86 2.70 8.38 -3.39
N LEU A 87 1.59 9.10 -3.15
CA LEU A 87 1.63 10.36 -2.40
C LEU A 87 2.13 10.15 -0.97
N LEU A 88 1.67 9.08 -0.30
CA LEU A 88 2.15 8.72 1.03
C LEU A 88 3.65 8.43 1.02
N LEU A 89 4.14 7.71 0.01
CA LEU A 89 5.56 7.42 -0.20
C LEU A 89 6.39 8.71 -0.28
N ILE A 90 5.94 9.64 -1.12
CA ILE A 90 6.59 10.93 -1.32
C ILE A 90 6.60 11.73 -0.02
N ALA A 91 5.47 11.76 0.70
CA ALA A 91 5.38 12.45 1.98
C ALA A 91 6.36 11.88 3.01
N VAL A 92 6.49 10.55 3.10
CA VAL A 92 7.46 9.90 4.01
C VAL A 92 8.89 10.23 3.60
N ILE A 93 9.22 10.18 2.31
CA ILE A 93 10.57 10.55 1.83
C ILE A 93 10.88 12.01 2.16
N VAL A 94 9.95 12.93 1.88
CA VAL A 94 10.12 14.36 2.16
C VAL A 94 10.29 14.62 3.65
N ALA A 95 9.46 14.00 4.50
CA ALA A 95 9.59 14.14 5.96
C ALA A 95 10.96 13.69 6.45
N ASN A 96 11.45 12.53 6.01
CA ASN A 96 12.78 12.02 6.40
C ASN A 96 13.94 12.88 5.86
N VAL A 97 13.77 13.54 4.70
CA VAL A 97 14.79 14.45 4.16
C VAL A 97 14.78 15.80 4.88
N MET A 98 13.62 16.27 5.33
CA MET A 98 13.49 17.54 6.07
C MET A 98 13.92 17.44 7.54
N ASP A 99 13.80 16.26 8.15
CA ASP A 99 14.29 15.98 9.51
C ASP A 99 15.82 15.78 9.58
N PHE A 100 16.52 15.82 8.43
CA PHE A 100 17.98 15.68 8.30
C PHE A 100 18.67 17.02 8.02
#